data_AF-A0A2V6LXY6-F1
#
_entry.id   AF-A0A2V6LXY6-F1
#
_cell.length_a   1.000
_cell.length_b   1.000
_cell.length_c   1.000
_cell.angle_alpha   90.00
_cell.angle_beta   90.00
_cell.angle_gamma   90.00
#
_symmetry.space_group_name_H-M   'P 1'
#
loop_
_entity.id
_entity.type
_entity.pdbx_description
1 polymer ?
#
loop_
_entity_poly.entity_id
_entity_poly.type
_entity_poly.pdbx_seq_one_letter_code
_entity_poly.pdbx_strand_id
1 'polypeptide(L)'
;MSASAIDTIVAPATPIGRSALAIVRIDGPLSASILKSLSGAAPEPRYVALVELAHDSQHIDHCLAVRYEAPHSFTGNDLVELTLHGSSVIVGEVIRAAIALGARFAEPGEFTERAVLNGKLD
;
A
#
# COMPACT_ATOMS: atom_id res chain seq x y z
N MET A 1 -7.48 -27.91 7.86
CA MET A 1 -7.65 -27.00 6.72
C MET A 1 -6.70 -25.84 6.99
N SER A 2 -5.55 -25.78 6.32
CA SER A 2 -4.65 -24.64 6.48
C SER A 2 -5.38 -23.44 5.89
N ALA A 3 -5.66 -22.42 6.69
CA ALA A 3 -6.01 -21.12 6.15
C ALA A 3 -4.92 -20.78 5.12
N SER A 4 -5.30 -20.63 3.85
CA SER A 4 -4.39 -20.02 2.88
C SER A 4 -4.00 -18.68 3.48
N ALA A 5 -2.73 -18.49 3.81
CA ALA A 5 -2.27 -17.22 4.36
C ALA A 5 -2.66 -16.12 3.37
N ILE A 6 -3.40 -15.11 3.84
CA ILE A 6 -3.77 -13.94 3.03
C ILE A 6 -2.47 -13.33 2.50
N ASP A 7 -2.35 -13.22 1.19
CA ASP A 7 -1.20 -12.59 0.56
C ASP A 7 -1.29 -11.06 0.63
N THR A 8 -0.17 -10.39 0.37
CA THR A 8 -0.11 -8.93 0.33
C THR A 8 -0.22 -8.44 -1.11
N ILE A 9 -1.15 -7.52 -1.37
CA ILE A 9 -1.40 -6.94 -2.70
C ILE A 9 -1.04 -5.47 -2.75
N VAL A 10 -0.65 -4.98 -3.92
CA VAL A 10 -0.38 -3.57 -4.18
C VAL A 10 -1.01 -3.12 -5.50
N ALA A 11 -1.60 -1.91 -5.52
CA ALA A 11 -2.11 -1.29 -6.75
C ALA A 11 -2.26 0.23 -6.59
N PRO A 12 -2.31 0.99 -7.69
CA PRO A 12 -2.75 2.38 -7.64
C PRO A 12 -4.25 2.44 -7.28
N ALA A 13 -4.61 3.35 -6.38
CA ALA A 13 -6.00 3.64 -6.00
C ALA A 13 -6.58 4.86 -6.75
N THR A 14 -5.75 5.57 -7.50
CA THR A 14 -6.13 6.68 -8.40
C THR A 14 -5.83 6.33 -9.85
N PRO A 15 -6.51 6.94 -10.84
CA PRO A 15 -6.15 6.79 -12.25
C PRO A 15 -4.67 7.09 -12.51
N ILE A 16 -4.03 6.28 -13.37
CA ILE A 16 -2.65 6.49 -13.77
C ILE A 16 -2.58 7.65 -14.76
N GLY A 17 -1.74 8.64 -14.49
CA GLY A 17 -1.56 9.80 -15.36
C GLY A 17 -0.69 10.86 -14.69
N ARG A 18 -0.56 12.02 -15.35
CA ARG A 18 0.01 13.21 -14.72
C ARG A 18 -1.05 13.90 -13.88
N SER A 19 -0.75 14.11 -12.61
CA SER A 19 -1.60 14.81 -11.65
C SER A 19 -0.73 15.46 -10.57
N ALA A 20 -1.33 16.22 -9.66
CA ALA A 20 -0.61 16.70 -8.48
C ALA A 20 -0.25 15.52 -7.55
N LEU A 21 -1.20 14.60 -7.36
CA LEU A 21 -1.10 13.48 -6.44
C LEU A 21 -1.51 12.16 -7.09
N ALA A 22 -0.91 11.07 -6.64
CA ALA A 22 -1.35 9.70 -6.91
C ALA A 22 -1.39 8.91 -5.61
N ILE A 23 -2.31 7.93 -5.52
CA ILE A 23 -2.43 7.07 -4.35
C ILE A 23 -2.04 5.64 -4.72
N VAL A 24 -1.20 5.00 -3.92
CA VAL A 24 -0.91 3.57 -3.97
C VAL A 24 -1.33 2.93 -2.65
N ARG A 25 -2.01 1.79 -2.73
CA ARG A 25 -2.42 1.00 -1.56
C ARG A 25 -1.68 -0.33 -1.53
N ILE A 26 -1.28 -0.74 -0.34
CA ILE A 26 -0.70 -2.06 -0.04
C ILE A 26 -1.58 -2.70 1.03
N ASP A 27 -2.19 -3.84 0.73
CA ASP A 27 -3.12 -4.54 1.62
C ASP A 27 -2.61 -5.95 1.96
N GLY A 28 -2.58 -6.30 3.24
CA GLY A 28 -2.20 -7.63 3.71
C GLY A 28 -1.10 -7.60 4.78
N PRO A 29 -0.68 -8.79 5.25
CA PRO A 29 0.18 -8.93 6.45
C PRO A 29 1.58 -8.33 6.31
N LEU A 30 2.07 -8.08 5.08
CA LEU A 30 3.38 -7.46 4.85
C LEU A 30 3.29 -5.93 4.66
N SER A 31 2.10 -5.34 4.65
CA SER A 31 1.92 -3.91 4.35
C SER A 31 2.77 -2.99 5.23
N ALA A 32 2.75 -3.20 6.56
CA ALA A 32 3.54 -2.41 7.50
C ALA A 32 5.05 -2.65 7.36
N SER A 33 5.49 -3.89 7.14
CA SER A 33 6.92 -4.20 6.93
C SER A 33 7.46 -3.65 5.61
N ILE A 34 6.63 -3.64 4.56
CA ILE A 34 6.96 -3.00 3.28
C ILE A 34 7.14 -1.50 3.48
N LEU A 35 6.19 -0.83 4.15
CA LEU A 35 6.34 0.60 4.47
C LEU A 35 7.62 0.88 5.26
N LYS A 36 7.90 0.07 6.29
CA LYS A 36 9.11 0.22 7.11
C LYS A 36 10.38 0.02 6.29
N SER A 37 10.39 -0.92 5.35
CA SER A 37 11.54 -1.20 4.48
C SER A 37 11.77 -0.07 3.47
N LEU A 38 10.70 0.52 2.92
CA LEU A 38 10.80 1.60 1.95
C LEU A 38 11.15 2.95 2.59
N SER A 39 10.68 3.21 3.81
CA SER A 39 10.77 4.54 4.41
C SER A 39 11.62 4.66 5.67
N GLY A 40 11.99 3.52 6.27
CA GLY A 40 12.52 3.51 7.63
C GLY A 40 11.50 3.96 8.69
N ALA A 41 10.27 4.34 8.33
CA ALA A 41 9.24 4.82 9.24
C ALA A 41 8.23 3.71 9.58
N ALA A 42 7.66 3.80 10.78
CA ALA A 42 6.51 3.00 11.20
C ALA A 42 5.54 3.96 11.94
N PRO A 43 4.79 4.79 11.20
CA PRO A 43 3.87 5.74 11.83
C PRO A 43 2.82 5.01 12.67
N GLU A 44 2.30 5.64 13.71
CA GLU A 44 1.15 5.10 14.46
C GLU A 44 -0.05 4.89 13.52
N PRO A 45 -0.90 3.86 13.74
CA PRO A 45 -2.05 3.63 12.88
C PRO A 45 -2.95 4.87 12.84
N ARG A 46 -3.42 5.23 11.64
CA ARG A 46 -4.29 6.40 11.40
C ARG A 46 -3.65 7.77 11.67
N TYR A 47 -2.32 7.81 11.85
CA TYR A 47 -1.56 9.05 11.81
C TYR A 47 -0.82 9.15 10.49
N VAL A 48 -0.88 10.34 9.88
CA VAL A 48 -0.16 10.65 8.66
C VAL A 48 1.28 11.04 9.02
N ALA A 49 2.25 10.47 8.32
CA ALA A 49 3.64 10.89 8.39
C ALA A 49 4.14 11.31 7.01
N LEU A 50 4.95 12.37 6.97
CA LEU A 50 5.80 12.67 5.83
C LEU A 50 6.99 11.70 5.86
N VAL A 51 7.22 10.99 4.76
CA VAL A 51 8.28 9.99 4.64
C VAL A 51 9.05 10.15 3.34
N GLU A 52 10.31 9.73 3.37
CA GLU A 52 11.10 9.51 2.16
C GLU A 52 11.04 8.04 1.80
N LEU A 53 10.64 7.73 0.56
CA LEU A 53 10.64 6.38 0.03
C LEU A 53 11.92 6.13 -0.75
N ALA A 54 12.58 5.01 -0.45
CA ALA A 54 13.72 4.50 -1.19
C ALA A 54 13.68 2.97 -1.26
N HIS A 55 14.26 2.42 -2.32
CA HIS A 55 14.47 0.98 -2.46
C HIS A 55 15.84 0.74 -3.11
N ASP A 56 16.61 -0.23 -2.61
CA ASP A 56 17.98 -0.52 -3.07
C ASP A 56 18.89 0.73 -3.14
N SER A 57 18.80 1.60 -2.13
CA SER A 57 19.51 2.88 -2.05
C SER A 57 19.15 3.91 -3.14
N GLN A 58 18.09 3.67 -3.91
CA GLN A 58 17.54 4.61 -4.87
C GLN A 58 16.33 5.32 -4.27
N HIS A 59 16.38 6.64 -4.27
CA HIS A 59 15.25 7.48 -3.89
C HIS A 59 14.10 7.31 -4.89
N ILE A 60 12.87 7.24 -4.38
CA ILE A 60 11.64 7.12 -5.16
C ILE A 60 10.79 8.39 -5.03
N ASP A 61 10.45 8.79 -3.79
CA ASP A 61 9.59 9.96 -3.55
C ASP A 61 9.71 10.53 -2.12
N HIS A 62 9.30 11.80 -1.94
CA HIS A 62 8.92 12.37 -0.64
C HIS A 62 7.39 12.45 -0.59
N CYS A 63 6.77 11.63 0.25
CA CYS A 63 5.32 11.41 0.20
C CYS A 63 4.68 11.36 1.57
N LEU A 64 3.34 11.39 1.61
CA LEU A 64 2.60 11.09 2.83
C LEU A 64 2.31 9.59 2.90
N ALA A 65 2.42 9.02 4.09
CA ALA A 65 2.06 7.64 4.37
C ALA A 65 1.11 7.57 5.57
N VAL A 66 0.14 6.68 5.48
CA VAL A 66 -0.71 6.29 6.61
C VAL A 66 -0.82 4.77 6.63
N ARG A 67 -0.70 4.17 7.83
CA ARG A 67 -1.00 2.74 8.03
C ARG A 67 -2.32 2.58 8.78
N TYR A 68 -3.00 1.49 8.48
CA TYR A 68 -4.20 1.02 9.14
C TYR A 68 -3.92 -0.39 9.65
N GLU A 69 -4.36 -0.65 10.87
CA GLU A 69 -4.25 -1.96 11.49
C GLU A 69 -5.60 -2.69 11.42
N ALA A 70 -5.58 -3.98 11.11
CA ALA A 70 -6.77 -4.82 11.11
C ALA A 70 -7.48 -4.76 12.49
N PRO A 71 -8.82 -4.82 12.54
CA PRO A 71 -9.79 -4.87 11.44
C PRO A 71 -10.21 -3.48 10.93
N HIS A 72 -9.46 -2.43 11.27
CA HIS A 72 -9.86 -1.04 11.14
C HIS A 72 -9.31 -0.37 9.87
N SER A 73 -9.44 -1.05 8.72
CA SER A 73 -9.11 -0.55 7.38
C SER A 73 -10.29 -0.68 6.42
N PHE A 74 -10.10 -0.28 5.15
CA PHE A 74 -11.11 -0.47 4.09
C PHE A 74 -11.40 -1.95 3.82
N THR A 75 -10.36 -2.75 3.70
CA THR A 75 -10.45 -4.20 3.41
C THR A 75 -10.72 -5.02 4.65
N GLY A 76 -10.46 -4.50 5.85
CA GLY A 76 -10.45 -5.27 7.10
C GLY A 76 -9.09 -5.92 7.41
N ASN A 77 -8.12 -5.89 6.50
CA ASN A 77 -6.74 -6.33 6.75
C ASN A 77 -5.85 -5.16 7.19
N ASP A 78 -4.60 -5.43 7.51
CA ASP A 78 -3.59 -4.36 7.59
C ASP A 78 -3.44 -3.70 6.22
N LEU A 79 -3.37 -2.36 6.20
CA LEU A 79 -3.32 -1.59 4.97
C LEU A 79 -2.39 -0.40 5.12
N VAL A 80 -1.60 -0.12 4.08
CA VAL A 80 -0.84 1.11 3.94
C VAL A 80 -1.37 1.88 2.73
N GLU A 81 -1.56 3.19 2.90
CA GLU A 81 -1.87 4.11 1.82
C GLU A 81 -0.74 5.13 1.70
N LEU A 82 -0.22 5.27 0.48
CA LEU A 82 0.84 6.20 0.11
C LEU A 82 0.26 7.26 -0.82
N THR A 83 0.33 8.52 -0.42
CA THR A 83 -0.03 9.67 -1.24
C THR A 83 1.23 10.29 -1.81
N LEU A 84 1.51 9.94 -3.06
CA LEU A 84 2.71 10.24 -3.84
C LEU A 84 2.53 11.48 -4.69
N HIS A 85 3.62 12.02 -5.23
CA HIS A 85 3.55 12.92 -6.37
C HIS A 85 2.91 12.23 -7.58
N GLY A 86 2.06 12.94 -8.33
CA GLY A 86 1.27 12.38 -9.44
C GLY A 86 2.08 12.10 -10.72
N SER A 87 3.07 11.22 -10.61
CA SER A 87 3.91 10.74 -11.71
C SER A 87 3.72 9.24 -11.88
N SER A 88 3.40 8.81 -13.11
CA SER A 88 3.29 7.38 -13.44
C SER A 88 4.61 6.61 -13.24
N VAL A 89 5.75 7.30 -13.33
CA VAL A 89 7.07 6.72 -13.06
C VAL A 89 7.19 6.37 -11.57
N ILE A 90 6.89 7.34 -10.69
CA ILE A 90 6.95 7.18 -9.23
C ILE A 90 5.99 6.07 -8.78
N VAL A 91 4.74 6.09 -9.25
CA VAL A 91 3.75 5.04 -8.97
C VAL A 91 4.28 3.67 -9.37
N GLY A 92 4.87 3.55 -10.57
CA GLY A 92 5.46 2.31 -11.06
C GLY A 92 6.65 1.83 -10.23
N GLU A 93 7.50 2.75 -9.75
CA GLU A 93 8.65 2.43 -8.87
C GLU A 93 8.19 1.92 -7.51
N VAL A 94 7.22 2.57 -6.87
CA VAL A 94 6.63 2.11 -5.60
C VAL A 94 6.02 0.72 -5.75
N ILE A 95 5.27 0.47 -6.82
CA ILE A 95 4.66 -0.85 -7.08
C ILE A 95 5.75 -1.92 -7.27
N ARG A 96 6.78 -1.65 -8.07
CA ARG A 96 7.89 -2.60 -8.28
C ARG A 96 8.62 -2.89 -6.98
N ALA A 97 8.89 -1.86 -6.17
CA ALA A 97 9.56 -2.02 -4.88
C ALA A 97 8.70 -2.82 -3.89
N ALA A 98 7.39 -2.56 -3.81
CA ALA A 98 6.48 -3.35 -2.99
C ALA A 98 6.42 -4.83 -3.44
N ILE A 99 6.41 -5.09 -4.75
CA ILE A 99 6.46 -6.45 -5.29
C ILE A 99 7.79 -7.15 -4.94
N ALA A 100 8.92 -6.46 -5.09
CA ALA A 100 10.23 -6.98 -4.69
C ALA A 100 10.31 -7.33 -3.20
N LEU A 101 9.51 -6.65 -2.36
CA LEU A 101 9.40 -6.88 -0.92
C LEU A 101 8.30 -7.89 -0.53
N GLY A 102 7.72 -8.60 -1.49
CA GLY A 102 6.82 -9.73 -1.24
C GLY A 102 5.32 -9.45 -1.45
N ALA A 103 4.95 -8.27 -1.93
CA ALA A 103 3.60 -8.06 -2.45
C ALA A 103 3.45 -8.69 -3.86
N ARG A 104 2.21 -8.86 -4.31
CA ARG A 104 1.89 -9.02 -5.74
C ARG A 104 0.98 -7.89 -6.20
N PHE A 105 0.85 -7.73 -7.51
CA PHE A 105 -0.15 -6.80 -8.03
C PHE A 105 -1.58 -7.30 -7.70
N ALA A 106 -2.47 -6.39 -7.36
CA ALA A 106 -3.87 -6.72 -7.09
C ALA A 106 -4.64 -7.03 -8.39
N GLU A 107 -5.58 -7.97 -8.31
CA GLU A 107 -6.54 -8.22 -9.38
C GLU A 107 -7.61 -7.11 -9.44
N PRO A 108 -8.29 -6.92 -10.58
CA PRO A 108 -9.37 -5.94 -10.71
C PRO A 108 -10.46 -6.17 -9.65
N GLY A 109 -10.71 -5.16 -8.81
CA GLY A 109 -11.74 -5.22 -7.77
C GLY A 109 -11.32 -5.92 -6.47
N GLU A 110 -10.11 -6.47 -6.39
CA GLU A 110 -9.69 -7.34 -5.28
C GLU A 110 -9.72 -6.65 -3.90
N PHE A 111 -9.38 -5.37 -3.81
CA PHE A 111 -9.52 -4.63 -2.54
C PHE A 111 -10.97 -4.60 -2.04
N THR A 112 -11.93 -4.39 -2.95
CA THR A 112 -13.36 -4.38 -2.62
C THR A 112 -13.86 -5.78 -2.31
N GLU A 113 -13.41 -6.80 -3.05
CA GLU A 113 -13.70 -8.20 -2.75
C GLU A 113 -13.27 -8.57 -1.33
N ARG A 114 -12.04 -8.23 -0.93
CA ARG A 114 -11.55 -8.44 0.44
C ARG A 114 -12.41 -7.72 1.48
N ALA A 115 -12.80 -6.48 1.18
CA ALA A 115 -13.68 -5.70 2.05
C ALA A 115 -15.04 -6.41 2.28
N VAL A 116 -15.64 -6.96 1.22
CA VAL A 116 -16.89 -7.75 1.32
C VAL A 116 -16.65 -9.04 2.12
N LEU A 117 -15.59 -9.79 1.83
CA LEU A 117 -15.27 -11.04 2.54
C LEU A 117 -15.01 -10.82 4.04
N ASN A 118 -14.48 -9.66 4.41
CA ASN A 118 -14.24 -9.26 5.80
C ASN A 118 -15.41 -8.47 6.43
N GLY A 119 -16.58 -8.41 5.77
CA GLY A 119 -17.79 -7.78 6.31
C GLY A 119 -17.69 -6.27 6.48
N LYS A 120 -16.88 -5.59 5.66
CA LYS A 120 -16.69 -4.12 5.68
C LYS A 120 -17.69 -3.37 4.80
N LEU A 121 -18.27 -4.04 3.81
CA LEU A 121 -19.22 -3.51 2.83
C LEU A 121 -20.39 -4.49 2.70
N ASP A 122 -21.61 -3.96 2.51
CA ASP A 122 -22.87 -4.67 2.38
C ASP A 122 -23.50 -4.57 0.98
#